data_AF-A0A4R9VZG4-F1
#
_entry.id   AF-A0A4R9VZG4-F1
#
_cell.length_a   1.000
_cell.length_b   1.000
_cell.length_c   1.000
_cell.angle_alpha   90.00
_cell.angle_beta   90.00
_cell.angle_gamma   90.00
#
_symmetry.space_group_name_H-M   'P 1'
#
loop_
_entity.id
_entity.type
_entity.pdbx_description
1 polymer ?
#
loop_
_entity_poly.entity_id
_entity_poly.type
_entity_poly.pdbx_seq_one_letter_code
_entity_poly.pdbx_strand_id
1 'polypeptide(L)'
;MRLKYSRQAIASILVGLLAFVAPSVGSAESLAGKIGDKRFAPTLSLDPKEACYKSYLAYIAASGHSAYATTFYSRVVDLHIFCSVKLNASSQKAAEDIALRACQSGFKRWKVKTASGGCAIAVSK
;
A
#
# COMPACT_ATOMS: atom_id res chain seq x y z
N MET A 1 58.11 13.99 -11.87
CA MET A 1 57.71 12.89 -10.95
C MET A 1 56.63 13.27 -9.91
N ARG A 2 55.79 14.31 -10.11
CA ARG A 2 54.76 14.73 -9.12
C ARG A 2 53.30 14.47 -9.53
N LEU A 3 53.02 14.19 -10.80
CA LEU A 3 51.64 14.07 -11.31
C LEU A 3 50.98 12.69 -11.10
N LYS A 4 51.77 11.63 -10.89
CA LYS A 4 51.23 10.25 -10.68
C LYS A 4 50.69 10.05 -9.27
N TYR A 5 51.34 10.64 -8.26
CA TYR A 5 50.94 10.52 -6.85
C TYR A 5 49.65 11.27 -6.52
N SER A 6 49.41 12.44 -7.15
CA SER A 6 48.19 13.21 -6.95
C SER A 6 46.93 12.53 -7.51
N ARG A 7 47.06 11.75 -8.61
CA ARG A 7 45.93 10.96 -9.15
C ARG A 7 45.54 9.78 -8.24
N GLN A 8 46.52 9.15 -7.58
CA GLN A 8 46.26 8.04 -6.65
C GLN A 8 45.58 8.50 -5.35
N ALA A 9 45.92 9.69 -4.85
CA ALA A 9 45.27 10.28 -3.68
C ALA A 9 43.79 10.61 -3.94
N ILE A 10 43.47 11.17 -5.12
CA ILE A 10 42.09 11.53 -5.48
C ILE A 10 41.22 10.28 -5.68
N ALA A 11 41.77 9.23 -6.30
CA ALA A 11 41.05 7.96 -6.48
C ALA A 11 40.69 7.30 -5.13
N SER A 12 41.55 7.41 -4.13
CA SER A 12 41.34 6.80 -2.80
C SER A 12 40.25 7.52 -1.99
N ILE A 13 40.14 8.84 -2.14
CA ILE A 13 39.12 9.66 -1.47
C ILE A 13 37.72 9.37 -2.04
N LEU A 14 37.60 9.18 -3.37
CA LEU A 14 36.32 8.82 -3.99
C LEU A 14 35.79 7.46 -3.54
N VAL A 15 36.67 6.46 -3.39
CA VAL A 15 36.27 5.11 -2.93
C VAL A 15 35.86 5.13 -1.46
N GLY A 16 36.56 5.89 -0.61
CA GLY A 16 36.19 6.06 0.79
C GLY A 16 34.85 6.77 0.98
N LEU A 17 34.54 7.76 0.14
CA LEU A 17 33.26 8.48 0.20
C LEU A 17 32.09 7.59 -0.25
N LEU A 18 32.27 6.77 -1.30
CA LEU A 18 31.24 5.85 -1.79
C LEU A 18 30.81 4.78 -0.77
N ALA A 19 31.70 4.40 0.15
CA ALA A 19 31.37 3.46 1.23
C ALA A 19 30.48 4.08 2.33
N PHE A 20 30.49 5.41 2.50
CA PHE A 20 29.67 6.12 3.51
C PHE A 20 28.28 6.54 2.99
N VAL A 21 28.02 6.47 1.68
CA VAL A 21 26.71 6.81 1.09
C VAL A 21 25.91 5.56 0.71
N ALA A 22 26.38 4.35 1.02
CA ALA A 22 25.50 3.20 0.94
C ALA A 22 24.37 3.45 1.94
N PRO A 23 23.11 3.69 1.49
CA PRO A 23 22.01 3.60 2.42
C PRO A 23 22.14 2.21 3.00
N SER A 24 22.00 2.08 4.32
CA SER A 24 21.69 0.79 4.90
C SER A 24 20.45 0.29 4.17
N VAL A 25 20.63 -0.50 3.11
CA VAL A 25 19.57 -1.28 2.48
C VAL A 25 19.31 -2.39 3.50
N GLY A 26 18.74 -2.01 4.64
CA GLY A 26 18.01 -2.94 5.47
C GLY A 26 16.98 -3.49 4.52
N SER A 27 17.11 -4.78 4.18
CA SER A 27 16.09 -5.46 3.41
C SER A 27 14.76 -5.15 4.07
N ALA A 28 13.92 -4.35 3.41
CA ALA A 28 12.62 -4.02 3.94
C ALA A 28 11.91 -5.35 4.18
N GLU A 29 11.63 -5.66 5.44
CA GLU A 29 11.04 -6.94 5.80
C GLU A 29 9.72 -7.09 5.05
N SER A 30 9.53 -8.23 4.41
CA SER A 30 8.31 -8.48 3.64
C SER A 30 7.09 -8.37 4.56
N LEU A 31 6.10 -7.59 4.11
CA LEU A 31 4.81 -7.45 4.77
C LEU A 31 3.79 -8.49 4.28
N ALA A 32 4.20 -9.45 3.45
CA ALA A 32 3.33 -10.51 2.96
C ALA A 32 2.79 -11.34 4.13
N GLY A 33 1.49 -11.67 4.09
CA GLY A 33 0.79 -12.37 5.17
C GLY A 33 0.42 -11.50 6.37
N LYS A 34 1.03 -10.32 6.55
CA LYS A 34 0.67 -9.39 7.64
C LYS A 34 -0.63 -8.65 7.28
N ILE A 35 -1.49 -8.47 8.28
CA ILE A 35 -2.72 -7.67 8.20
C ILE A 35 -2.45 -6.19 8.52
N GLY A 36 -1.35 -5.87 9.21
CA GLY A 36 -1.03 -4.50 9.61
C GLY A 36 -2.08 -3.87 10.54
N ASP A 37 -2.28 -2.56 10.41
CA ASP A 37 -3.29 -1.80 11.14
C ASP A 37 -4.70 -2.17 10.63
N LYS A 38 -5.54 -2.67 11.53
CA LYS A 38 -6.91 -3.07 11.25
C LYS A 38 -7.88 -2.14 11.97
N ARG A 39 -8.61 -1.34 11.20
CA ARG A 39 -9.65 -0.42 11.70
C ARG A 39 -10.98 -1.13 11.88
N PHE A 40 -11.34 -2.03 10.95
CA PHE A 40 -12.51 -2.90 11.05
C PHE A 40 -12.36 -4.16 10.19
N ALA A 41 -13.19 -5.18 10.45
CA ALA A 41 -13.22 -6.37 9.61
C ALA A 41 -13.98 -6.05 8.30
N PRO A 42 -13.35 -6.17 7.11
CA PRO A 42 -14.05 -5.94 5.86
C PRO A 42 -15.17 -6.97 5.69
N THR A 43 -16.33 -6.50 5.22
CA THR A 43 -17.43 -7.40 4.87
C THR A 43 -17.11 -8.02 3.53
N LEU A 44 -16.72 -9.29 3.57
CA LEU A 44 -16.28 -10.05 2.42
C LEU A 44 -17.35 -11.06 2.05
N SER A 45 -17.56 -11.25 0.74
CA SER A 45 -18.42 -12.34 0.26
C SER A 45 -17.84 -13.69 0.67
N LEU A 46 -18.71 -14.69 0.85
CA LEU A 46 -18.32 -16.08 1.08
C LEU A 46 -17.80 -16.75 -0.20
N ASP A 47 -18.08 -16.18 -1.38
CA ASP A 47 -17.53 -16.67 -2.64
C ASP A 47 -16.15 -16.04 -2.91
N PRO A 48 -15.06 -16.83 -2.92
CA PRO A 48 -13.72 -16.32 -3.17
C PRO A 48 -13.50 -15.81 -4.61
N LYS A 49 -14.44 -16.06 -5.53
CA LYS A 49 -14.38 -15.55 -6.90
C LYS A 49 -14.74 -14.07 -7.00
N GLU A 50 -15.41 -13.52 -6.00
CA GLU A 50 -15.82 -12.11 -5.93
C GLU A 50 -14.62 -11.16 -5.93
N ALA A 51 -14.76 -10.05 -6.65
CA ALA A 51 -13.66 -9.12 -6.90
C ALA A 51 -13.10 -8.50 -5.61
N CYS A 52 -13.97 -8.19 -4.64
CA CYS A 52 -13.56 -7.67 -3.34
C CYS A 52 -12.81 -8.69 -2.50
N TYR A 53 -13.20 -9.97 -2.57
CA TYR A 53 -12.44 -11.02 -1.88
C TYR A 53 -11.05 -11.22 -2.50
N LYS A 54 -10.97 -11.28 -3.83
CA LYS A 54 -9.69 -11.40 -4.55
C LYS A 54 -8.74 -10.24 -4.25
N SER A 55 -9.25 -9.01 -4.21
CA SER A 55 -8.43 -7.84 -3.88
C SER A 55 -7.97 -7.84 -2.42
N TYR A 56 -8.80 -8.34 -1.50
CA TYR A 56 -8.38 -8.56 -0.11
C TYR A 56 -7.27 -9.61 0.00
N LEU A 57 -7.37 -10.74 -0.72
CA LEU A 57 -6.29 -11.73 -0.77
C LEU A 57 -5.00 -11.16 -1.38
N ALA A 58 -5.11 -10.34 -2.43
CA ALA A 58 -3.97 -9.66 -3.02
C ALA A 58 -3.30 -8.68 -2.04
N TYR A 59 -4.10 -7.99 -1.22
CA TYR A 59 -3.61 -7.18 -0.11
C TYR A 59 -2.82 -8.02 0.90
N ILE A 60 -3.34 -9.18 1.32
CA ILE A 60 -2.65 -10.08 2.25
C ILE A 60 -1.33 -10.57 1.63
N ALA A 61 -1.33 -10.96 0.36
CA ALA A 61 -0.15 -11.47 -0.34
C ALA A 61 0.92 -10.39 -0.62
N ALA A 62 0.58 -9.11 -0.64
CA ALA A 62 1.52 -8.04 -0.98
C ALA A 62 2.62 -7.87 0.07
N SER A 63 3.86 -7.75 -0.42
CA SER A 63 5.07 -7.65 0.39
C SER A 63 5.41 -6.22 0.84
N GLY A 64 4.82 -5.19 0.22
CA GLY A 64 5.08 -3.79 0.54
C GLY A 64 3.84 -3.07 1.09
N HIS A 65 4.02 -1.76 1.33
CA HIS A 65 2.97 -0.94 1.90
C HIS A 65 1.70 -0.96 1.05
N SER A 66 0.59 -1.35 1.66
CA SER A 66 -0.65 -1.63 0.96
C SER A 66 -1.84 -1.22 1.82
N ALA A 67 -2.97 -0.91 1.19
CA ALA A 67 -4.19 -0.59 1.90
C ALA A 67 -5.40 -1.13 1.17
N TYR A 68 -6.39 -1.58 1.93
CA TYR A 68 -7.68 -2.06 1.44
C TYR A 68 -8.79 -1.17 2.00
N ALA A 69 -9.52 -0.53 1.10
CA ALA A 69 -10.66 0.31 1.42
C ALA A 69 -11.94 -0.39 0.99
N THR A 70 -13.00 -0.26 1.80
CA THR A 70 -14.31 -0.78 1.43
C THR A 70 -15.41 0.04 2.10
N THR A 71 -16.64 -0.08 1.60
CA THR A 71 -17.84 0.42 2.27
C THR A 71 -17.86 0.02 3.75
N PHE A 72 -18.03 1.00 4.64
CA PHE A 72 -18.22 0.72 6.05
C PHE A 72 -19.60 0.10 6.23
N TYR A 73 -19.62 -1.21 6.50
CA TYR A 73 -20.71 -2.00 7.05
C TYR A 73 -22.13 -1.41 6.92
N SER A 74 -22.92 -1.93 5.99
CA SER A 74 -24.36 -1.79 6.04
C SER A 74 -25.00 -3.18 6.01
N ARG A 75 -25.63 -3.57 7.11
CA ARG A 75 -26.51 -4.74 7.12
C ARG A 75 -27.95 -4.42 6.71
N VAL A 76 -28.31 -3.17 6.39
CA VAL A 76 -29.73 -2.84 6.13
C VAL A 76 -29.99 -1.77 5.04
N VAL A 77 -29.02 -0.94 4.60
CA VAL A 77 -29.28 0.23 3.73
C VAL A 77 -28.36 0.40 2.49
N ASP A 78 -27.06 0.13 2.57
CA ASP A 78 -26.14 0.12 1.43
C ASP A 78 -26.03 -1.30 0.84
N LEU A 79 -26.89 -1.60 -0.13
CA LEU A 79 -26.95 -2.90 -0.85
C LEU A 79 -25.71 -3.19 -1.72
N HIS A 80 -24.77 -2.25 -1.85
CA HIS A 80 -23.62 -2.35 -2.76
C HIS A 80 -22.31 -2.21 -1.98
N ILE A 81 -21.54 -3.30 -1.95
CA ILE A 81 -20.18 -3.29 -1.40
C ILE A 81 -19.23 -2.79 -2.49
N PHE A 82 -18.63 -1.62 -2.23
CA PHE A 82 -17.50 -1.14 -3.03
C PHE A 82 -16.22 -1.42 -2.29
N CYS A 83 -15.17 -1.75 -3.04
CA CYS A 83 -13.86 -1.99 -2.51
C CYS A 83 -12.79 -1.46 -3.47
N SER A 84 -11.63 -1.20 -2.92
CA SER A 84 -10.43 -0.93 -3.69
C SER A 84 -9.21 -1.37 -2.90
N VAL A 85 -8.11 -1.58 -3.62
CA VAL A 85 -6.83 -1.90 -3.01
C VAL A 85 -5.72 -1.12 -3.70
N LYS A 86 -4.77 -0.63 -2.92
CA LYS A 86 -3.48 -0.17 -3.44
C LYS A 86 -2.40 -1.07 -2.86
N LEU A 87 -1.62 -1.69 -3.75
CA LEU A 87 -0.53 -2.59 -3.41
C LEU A 87 0.82 -1.88 -3.60
N ASN A 88 1.77 -2.21 -2.72
CA ASN A 88 3.19 -1.86 -2.81
C ASN A 88 3.43 -0.37 -3.13
N ALA A 89 2.79 0.53 -2.39
CA ALA A 89 3.05 1.96 -2.45
C ALA A 89 4.37 2.32 -1.75
N SER A 90 4.81 3.57 -1.93
CA SER A 90 6.00 4.11 -1.27
C SER A 90 5.87 4.26 0.25
N SER A 91 4.63 4.31 0.76
CA SER A 91 4.33 4.34 2.20
C SER A 91 2.91 3.83 2.47
N GLN A 92 2.64 3.42 3.72
CA GLN A 92 1.30 3.01 4.16
C GLN A 92 0.27 4.12 3.90
N LYS A 93 0.61 5.38 4.24
CA LYS A 93 -0.28 6.52 4.01
C LYS A 93 -0.58 6.77 2.53
N ALA A 94 0.40 6.60 1.65
CA ALA A 94 0.19 6.72 0.21
C ALA A 94 -0.73 5.61 -0.32
N ALA A 95 -0.61 4.39 0.22
CA ALA A 95 -1.53 3.30 -0.11
C ALA A 95 -2.96 3.63 0.32
N GLU A 96 -3.13 4.13 1.55
CA GLU A 96 -4.44 4.53 2.09
C GLU A 96 -5.11 5.61 1.24
N ASP A 97 -4.41 6.68 0.91
CA ASP A 97 -4.97 7.80 0.16
C ASP A 97 -5.44 7.38 -1.24
N ILE A 98 -4.67 6.51 -1.90
CA ILE A 98 -5.03 5.99 -3.22
C ILE A 98 -6.20 5.01 -3.12
N ALA A 99 -6.15 4.07 -2.19
CA ALA A 99 -7.23 3.10 -1.99
C ALA A 99 -8.55 3.84 -1.67
N LEU A 100 -8.55 4.73 -0.67
CA LEU A 100 -9.75 5.45 -0.26
C LEU A 100 -10.36 6.25 -1.42
N ARG A 101 -9.54 7.02 -2.15
CA ARG A 101 -9.99 7.80 -3.31
C ARG A 101 -10.56 6.92 -4.42
N ALA A 102 -9.93 5.78 -4.71
CA ALA A 102 -10.41 4.84 -5.72
C ALA A 102 -11.73 4.16 -5.32
N CYS A 103 -11.91 3.88 -4.03
CA CYS A 103 -13.16 3.32 -3.53
C CYS A 103 -14.28 4.37 -3.63
N GLN A 104 -14.00 5.60 -3.21
CA GLN A 104 -14.94 6.71 -3.29
C GLN A 104 -15.34 7.06 -4.73
N SER A 105 -14.43 6.95 -5.71
CA SER A 105 -14.74 7.22 -7.11
C SER A 105 -15.73 6.21 -7.72
N GLY A 106 -15.80 4.99 -7.16
CA GLY A 106 -16.80 3.98 -7.52
C GLY A 106 -18.24 4.50 -7.36
N PHE A 107 -18.56 5.13 -6.22
CA PHE A 107 -19.91 5.69 -6.02
C PHE A 107 -20.25 6.76 -7.06
N LYS A 108 -19.29 7.62 -7.41
CA LYS A 108 -19.49 8.66 -8.42
C LYS A 108 -19.74 8.05 -9.80
N ARG A 109 -18.97 7.01 -10.18
CA ARG A 109 -19.12 6.32 -11.47
C ARG A 109 -20.47 5.62 -11.59
N TRP A 110 -20.92 4.96 -10.53
CA TRP A 110 -22.15 4.17 -10.52
C TRP A 110 -23.38 4.93 -10.02
N LYS A 111 -23.23 6.22 -9.69
CA LYS A 111 -24.28 7.11 -9.18
C LYS A 111 -25.00 6.54 -7.93
N VAL A 112 -24.29 5.76 -7.11
CA VAL A 112 -24.82 5.18 -5.87
C VAL A 112 -24.68 6.20 -4.75
N LYS A 113 -25.77 6.45 -4.01
CA LYS A 113 -25.75 7.21 -2.76
C LYS A 113 -25.73 6.23 -1.59
N THR A 114 -24.79 6.38 -0.68
CA THR A 114 -24.73 5.58 0.55
C THR A 114 -25.15 6.40 1.75
N ALA A 115 -25.86 5.76 2.69
CA ALA A 115 -26.28 6.40 3.93
C ALA A 115 -25.13 6.51 4.94
N SER A 116 -24.15 5.60 4.86
CA SER A 116 -23.04 5.42 5.81
C SER A 116 -21.81 6.32 5.55
N GLY A 117 -21.85 7.21 4.56
CA GLY A 117 -20.71 8.07 4.23
C GLY A 117 -19.67 7.44 3.31
N GLY A 118 -19.94 6.26 2.74
CA GLY A 118 -19.16 5.69 1.64
C GLY A 118 -18.10 4.69 2.09
N CYS A 119 -16.86 4.84 1.57
CA CYS A 119 -15.77 3.92 1.87
C CYS A 119 -14.89 4.42 3.02
N ALA A 120 -14.32 3.47 3.75
CA ALA A 120 -13.28 3.69 4.74
C ALA A 120 -12.13 2.68 4.55
N ILE A 121 -10.95 2.99 5.10
CA ILE A 121 -9.85 2.03 5.18
C ILE A 121 -10.22 0.96 6.20
N ALA A 122 -10.26 -0.30 5.78
CA ALA A 122 -10.49 -1.42 6.69
C ALA A 122 -9.17 -1.91 7.29
N VAL A 123 -8.15 -2.08 6.43
CA VAL A 123 -6.81 -2.55 6.81
C VAL A 123 -5.73 -1.85 5.98
N SER A 124 -4.56 -1.63 6.58
CA SER A 124 -3.37 -1.10 5.88
C SER A 124 -2.08 -1.59 6.53
N LYS A 125 -1.03 -1.71 5.73
CA LYS A 125 0.32 -2.12 6.14
C LYS A 125 1.37 -1.36 5.36
#